data_AF-A0A1A8HST7-F1
#
_entry.id   AF-A0A1A8HST7-F1
#
_cell.length_a   1.000
_cell.length_b   1.000
_cell.length_c   1.000
_cell.angle_alpha   90.00
_cell.angle_beta   90.00
_cell.angle_gamma   90.00
#
_symmetry.space_group_name_H-M   'P 1'
#
loop_
_entity.id
_entity.type
_entity.pdbx_description
1 polymer ?
#
loop_
_entity_poly.entity_id
_entity_poly.type
_entity_poly.pdbx_seq_one_letter_code
_entity_poly.pdbx_strand_id
1 'polypeptide(L)'
;DQLPFTDHFRISFSLPLHLSIKSACIISFRNIKDIDLTSLSSSITTLTPDLSNSPNDLVSQYSNGLASILNLFAPIKSRSVYFTRSAPW
;
A
#
# COMPACT_ATOMS: atom_id res chain seq x y z
N ASP A 1 20.62 -63.68 -3.63
CA ASP A 1 20.32 -62.26 -3.43
C ASP A 1 18.91 -62.08 -2.89
N GLN A 2 18.79 -61.91 -1.58
CA GLN A 2 17.52 -61.82 -0.87
C GLN A 2 17.17 -60.34 -0.67
N LEU A 3 16.05 -59.89 -1.25
CA LEU A 3 15.56 -58.52 -1.08
C LEU A 3 15.13 -58.29 0.39
N PRO A 4 15.42 -57.11 0.98
CA PRO A 4 15.02 -56.83 2.35
C PRO A 4 13.50 -56.64 2.43
N PHE A 5 12.86 -57.43 3.28
CA PHE A 5 11.47 -57.22 3.70
C PHE A 5 11.43 -56.02 4.66
N THR A 6 10.66 -54.99 4.32
CA THR A 6 10.46 -53.80 5.16
C THR A 6 9.04 -53.81 5.73
N ASP A 7 8.89 -53.69 7.05
CA ASP A 7 7.62 -53.65 7.81
C ASP A 7 6.93 -52.26 7.75
N HIS A 8 7.16 -51.49 6.70
CA HIS A 8 6.59 -50.15 6.59
C HIS A 8 5.23 -50.20 5.88
N PHE A 9 4.15 -49.99 6.64
CA PHE A 9 2.81 -49.83 6.10
C PHE A 9 2.69 -48.49 5.37
N ARG A 10 2.65 -48.53 4.03
CA ARG A 10 2.52 -47.33 3.19
C ARG A 10 1.06 -46.86 3.19
N ILE A 11 0.78 -45.81 3.94
CA ILE A 11 -0.50 -45.10 3.86
C ILE A 11 -0.42 -44.08 2.71
N SER A 12 -1.38 -44.13 1.80
CA SER A 12 -1.49 -43.19 0.68
C SER A 12 -2.94 -42.76 0.56
N PHE A 13 -3.17 -41.47 0.41
CA PHE A 13 -4.49 -40.90 0.22
C PHE A 13 -4.40 -39.71 -0.72
N SER A 14 -5.50 -39.45 -1.44
CA SER A 14 -5.60 -38.34 -2.37
C SER A 14 -6.37 -37.21 -1.71
N LEU A 15 -5.75 -36.05 -1.61
CA LEU A 15 -6.41 -34.82 -1.16
C LEU A 15 -6.69 -33.93 -2.38
N PRO A 16 -7.93 -33.48 -2.58
CA PRO A 16 -8.21 -32.45 -3.56
C PRO A 16 -7.69 -31.11 -3.03
N LEU A 17 -6.53 -30.69 -3.53
CA LEU A 17 -5.97 -29.37 -3.24
C LEU A 17 -6.60 -28.35 -4.18
N HIS A 18 -7.38 -27.41 -3.63
CA HIS A 18 -7.88 -26.28 -4.41
C HIS A 18 -6.88 -25.12 -4.35
N LEU A 19 -6.40 -24.68 -5.51
CA LEU A 19 -5.58 -23.47 -5.59
C LEU A 19 -6.45 -22.25 -5.27
N SER A 20 -6.06 -21.49 -4.26
CA SER A 20 -6.65 -20.17 -3.99
C SER A 20 -6.16 -19.19 -5.05
N ILE A 21 -7.06 -18.78 -5.96
CA ILE A 21 -6.79 -17.70 -6.90
C ILE A 21 -6.80 -16.40 -6.08
N LYS A 22 -5.63 -15.79 -5.89
CA LYS A 22 -5.51 -14.52 -5.18
C LYS A 22 -6.09 -13.41 -6.05
N SER A 23 -6.99 -12.62 -5.48
CA SER A 23 -7.56 -11.45 -6.15
C SER A 23 -6.53 -10.34 -6.25
N ALA A 24 -6.62 -9.57 -7.32
CA ALA A 24 -5.82 -8.37 -7.50
C ALA A 24 -6.26 -7.32 -6.46
N CYS A 25 -5.29 -6.72 -5.77
CA CYS A 25 -5.52 -5.62 -4.84
C CYS A 25 -5.04 -4.31 -5.48
N ILE A 26 -5.85 -3.27 -5.40
CA ILE A 26 -5.43 -1.92 -5.82
C ILE A 26 -4.75 -1.27 -4.62
N ILE A 27 -3.47 -0.92 -4.76
CA ILE A 27 -2.74 -0.14 -3.77
C ILE A 27 -2.49 1.27 -4.30
N SER A 28 -2.53 2.25 -3.40
CA SER A 28 -2.24 3.64 -3.67
C SER A 28 -0.95 4.06 -2.96
N PHE A 29 -0.08 4.78 -3.65
CA PHE A 29 1.20 5.23 -3.11
C PHE A 29 1.62 6.58 -3.69
N ARG A 30 2.54 7.26 -3.02
CA ARG A 30 3.19 8.50 -3.48
C ARG A 30 4.69 8.28 -3.57
N ASN A 31 5.34 8.85 -4.58
CA ASN A 31 6.80 8.86 -4.65
C ASN A 31 7.35 10.07 -3.92
N ILE A 32 7.75 9.90 -2.66
CA ILE A 32 8.31 10.97 -1.83
C ILE A 32 9.82 11.20 -2.05
N LYS A 33 10.50 10.29 -2.73
CA LYS A 33 11.98 10.35 -2.90
C LYS A 33 12.42 11.40 -3.92
N ASP A 34 11.50 11.83 -4.77
CA ASP A 34 11.75 12.70 -5.93
C ASP A 34 11.21 14.12 -5.71
N ILE A 35 10.94 14.49 -4.46
CA ILE A 35 10.42 15.82 -4.14
C ILE A 35 11.61 16.77 -3.93
N ASP A 36 11.67 17.83 -4.72
CA ASP A 36 12.56 18.95 -4.43
C ASP A 36 12.10 19.68 -3.16
N LEU A 37 12.91 19.54 -2.11
CA LEU A 37 12.63 20.10 -0.79
C LEU A 37 12.54 21.63 -0.82
N THR A 38 13.30 22.29 -1.69
CA THR A 38 13.33 23.75 -1.76
C THR A 38 12.02 24.32 -2.32
N SER A 39 11.55 23.76 -3.44
CA SER A 39 10.25 24.08 -4.03
C SER A 39 9.08 23.71 -3.12
N LEU A 40 9.17 22.56 -2.42
CA LEU A 40 8.15 22.15 -1.46
C LEU A 40 8.05 23.13 -0.29
N SER A 41 9.18 23.52 0.30
CA SER A 41 9.20 24.47 1.42
C SER A 41 8.61 25.81 1.02
N SER A 42 8.97 26.34 -0.15
CA SER A 42 8.37 27.55 -0.71
C SER A 42 6.85 27.41 -0.89
N SER A 43 6.37 26.27 -1.39
CA SER A 43 4.92 26.04 -1.55
C SER A 43 4.19 25.94 -0.21
N ILE A 44 4.81 25.33 0.81
CA ILE A 44 4.20 25.27 2.15
C ILE A 44 4.08 26.66 2.76
N THR A 45 5.02 27.57 2.49
CA THR A 45 4.91 28.96 3.01
C THR A 45 3.71 29.73 2.45
N THR A 46 3.08 29.28 1.37
CA THR A 46 1.86 29.91 0.84
C THR A 46 0.60 29.49 1.61
N LEU A 47 0.66 28.49 2.51
CA LEU A 47 -0.44 28.07 3.40
C LEU A 47 -0.65 29.04 4.57
N THR A 48 -0.68 30.33 4.29
CA THR A 48 -1.00 31.35 5.31
C THR A 48 -2.48 31.26 5.67
N PRO A 49 -2.83 31.05 6.96
CA PRO A 49 -4.20 30.99 7.39
C PRO A 49 -4.84 32.38 7.32
N ASP A 50 -6.08 32.44 6.82
CA ASP A 50 -6.87 33.66 6.88
C ASP A 50 -7.64 33.70 8.20
N LEU A 51 -7.12 34.53 9.11
CA LEU A 51 -7.57 34.70 10.50
C LEU A 51 -9.02 35.21 10.63
N SER A 52 -9.65 35.63 9.54
CA SER A 52 -11.07 36.03 9.53
C SER A 52 -12.03 34.83 9.51
N ASN A 53 -11.53 33.63 9.22
CA ASN A 53 -12.34 32.42 9.09
C ASN A 53 -12.63 31.73 10.42
N SER A 54 -13.67 30.88 10.43
CA SER A 54 -13.96 30.03 11.58
C SER A 54 -12.87 28.97 11.78
N PRO A 55 -12.70 28.42 12.99
CA PRO A 55 -11.72 27.35 13.23
C PRO A 55 -11.89 26.13 12.32
N ASN A 56 -13.13 25.74 12.02
CA ASN A 56 -13.41 24.62 11.12
C ASN A 56 -12.98 24.93 9.69
N ASP A 57 -13.20 26.16 9.24
CA ASP A 57 -12.81 26.60 7.90
C ASP A 57 -11.28 26.69 7.77
N LEU A 58 -10.59 27.12 8.82
CA LEU A 58 -9.12 27.11 8.88
C LEU A 58 -8.55 25.70 8.77
N VAL A 59 -9.13 24.73 9.50
CA VAL A 59 -8.71 23.32 9.42
C VAL A 59 -8.93 22.77 8.02
N SER A 60 -10.07 23.08 7.40
CA SER A 60 -10.37 22.68 6.04
C SER A 60 -9.41 23.32 5.03
N GLN A 61 -9.17 24.63 5.13
CA GLN A 61 -8.25 25.37 4.28
C GLN A 61 -6.84 24.78 4.34
N TYR A 62 -6.32 24.55 5.55
CA TYR A 62 -5.00 23.97 5.74
C TYR A 62 -4.92 22.55 5.18
N SER A 63 -5.88 21.69 5.52
CA SER A 63 -5.88 20.28 5.10
C SER A 63 -5.98 20.13 3.58
N ASN A 64 -6.86 20.91 2.95
CA ASN A 64 -7.06 20.88 1.50
C ASN A 64 -5.86 21.49 0.76
N GLY A 65 -5.31 22.61 1.26
CA GLY A 65 -4.13 23.23 0.66
C GLY A 65 -2.90 22.33 0.76
N LEU A 66 -2.68 21.69 1.90
CA LEU A 66 -1.59 20.71 2.07
C LEU A 66 -1.77 19.49 1.16
N ALA A 67 -2.99 18.97 1.05
CA ALA A 67 -3.30 17.89 0.10
C ALA A 67 -3.03 18.30 -1.36
N SER A 68 -3.35 19.54 -1.73
CA SER A 68 -3.09 20.10 -3.06
C SER A 68 -1.59 20.19 -3.34
N ILE A 69 -0.81 20.73 -2.41
CA ILE A 69 0.67 20.81 -2.52
C ILE A 69 1.25 19.41 -2.67
N LEU A 70 0.86 18.45 -1.82
CA LEU A 70 1.35 17.08 -1.93
C LEU A 70 0.96 16.42 -3.25
N ASN A 71 -0.21 16.74 -3.81
CA ASN A 71 -0.61 16.25 -5.13
C ASN A 71 0.20 16.86 -6.27
N LEU A 72 0.64 18.12 -6.14
CA LEU A 72 1.51 18.78 -7.11
C LEU A 72 2.89 18.12 -7.16
N PHE A 73 3.51 17.90 -6.00
CA PHE A 73 4.88 17.37 -5.91
C PHE A 73 4.98 15.85 -5.99
N ALA A 74 3.98 15.14 -5.45
CA ALA A 74 3.99 13.68 -5.38
C ALA A 74 2.57 13.13 -5.56
N PRO A 75 2.02 13.17 -6.78
CA PRO A 75 0.66 12.71 -7.05
C PRO A 75 0.46 11.26 -6.63
N ILE A 76 -0.75 10.94 -6.17
CA ILE A 76 -1.13 9.57 -5.85
C ILE A 76 -1.12 8.75 -7.14
N LYS A 77 -0.39 7.64 -7.10
CA LYS A 77 -0.41 6.62 -8.14
C LYS A 77 -1.07 5.38 -7.59
N SER A 78 -1.84 4.71 -8.43
CA SER A 78 -2.48 3.44 -8.08
C SER A 78 -1.95 2.35 -8.99
N ARG A 79 -1.73 1.16 -8.44
CA ARG A 79 -1.41 -0.02 -9.25
C ARG A 79 -2.09 -1.26 -8.70
N SER A 80 -2.44 -2.15 -9.61
CA SER A 80 -2.92 -3.48 -9.28
C SER A 80 -1.73 -4.37 -8.89
N VAL A 81 -1.82 -5.02 -7.73
CA VAL A 81 -0.81 -5.97 -7.24
C VAL A 81 -1.46 -7.29 -6.86
N TYR A 82 -0.71 -8.36 -7.06
CA TYR A 82 -1.08 -9.69 -6.59
C TYR A 82 -0.15 -10.05 -5.44
N PHE A 83 -0.74 -10.42 -4.31
CA PHE A 83 0.03 -10.92 -3.17
C PHE A 83 0.17 -12.43 -3.31
N THR A 84 1.39 -12.88 -3.58
CA THR A 84 1.72 -14.32 -3.65
C THR A 84 1.74 -14.96 -2.26
N ARG A 85 1.99 -14.17 -1.21
CA ARG A 85 2.04 -14.59 0.18
C ARG A 85 1.19 -13.64 1.03
N SER A 86 -0.02 -14.07 1.36
CA SER A 86 -0.73 -13.53 2.50
C SER A 86 -0.20 -14.25 3.75
N ALA A 87 0.10 -13.50 4.80
CA ALA A 87 0.35 -14.07 6.12
C ALA A 87 -0.75 -15.10 6.44
N PRO A 88 -0.42 -16.34 6.86
CA PRO A 88 -1.40 -17.35 7.24
C PRO A 88 -1.93 -17.16 8.67
N TRP A 89 -1.44 -16.14 9.39
CA TRP A 89 -1.84 -15.82 10.76
C TRP A 89 -2.96 -14.79 10.79
#